data_AF-A0A9D8SLD8-F1
#
_entry.id   AF-A0A9D8SLD8-F1
#
_cell.length_a   1.000
_cell.length_b   1.000
_cell.length_c   1.000
_cell.angle_alpha   90.00
_cell.angle_beta   90.00
_cell.angle_gamma   90.00
#
_symmetry.space_group_name_H-M   'P 1'
#
loop_
_entity.id
_entity.type
_entity.pdbx_description
1 polymer ?
#
loop_
_entity_poly.entity_id
_entity_poly.type
_entity_poly.pdbx_seq_one_letter_code
_entity_poly.pdbx_strand_id
1 'polypeptide(L)'
;MAVQSPRSSVLVREEYVEQEYLFKMLRERMNSTATQELLRTLRHEILATTKLPMALEFMESSLKHTGSIAEAMETMNHYFTPFQTFIMREAEREDGKFDYLIALQILEKEAHCRVEGMVPQGMFLYQFEALSRNRLKYEDGLTAVARDPVFDDTWSEWILLLRRQL
;
A
#
# COMPACT_ATOMS: atom_id res chain seq x y z
N MET A 1 20.49 -15.84 -10.36
CA MET A 1 20.64 -14.38 -10.19
C MET A 1 19.24 -13.81 -10.17
N ALA A 2 18.73 -13.39 -9.00
CA ALA A 2 17.41 -12.77 -8.93
C ALA A 2 17.51 -11.37 -9.55
N VAL A 3 16.78 -11.15 -10.64
CA VAL A 3 16.60 -9.82 -11.23
C VAL A 3 15.93 -8.97 -10.15
N GLN A 4 16.68 -8.03 -9.56
CA GLN A 4 16.08 -7.02 -8.69
C GLN A 4 15.21 -6.16 -9.59
N SER A 5 13.88 -6.26 -9.43
CA SER A 5 12.95 -5.33 -10.06
C SER A 5 13.37 -3.89 -9.68
N PRO A 6 13.34 -2.93 -10.62
CA PRO A 6 13.73 -1.56 -10.33
C PRO A 6 12.86 -1.01 -9.19
N ARG A 7 13.48 -0.35 -8.20
CA ARG A 7 12.72 0.36 -7.16
C ARG A 7 11.87 1.43 -7.84
N SER A 8 10.61 1.52 -7.45
CA SER A 8 9.74 2.60 -7.92
C SER A 8 10.29 3.96 -7.49
N SER A 9 9.97 5.02 -8.22
CA SER A 9 10.33 6.38 -7.82
C SER A 9 9.32 6.92 -6.80
N VAL A 10 9.77 7.76 -5.87
CA VAL A 10 8.88 8.48 -4.95
C VAL A 10 7.87 9.32 -5.75
N LEU A 11 6.58 9.18 -5.44
CA LEU A 11 5.52 9.97 -6.07
C LEU A 11 5.55 11.44 -5.63
N VAL A 12 4.89 12.30 -6.42
CA VAL A 12 4.63 13.69 -6.01
C VAL A 12 3.56 13.73 -4.91
N ARG A 13 3.58 14.80 -4.12
CA ARG A 13 2.72 14.94 -2.93
C ARG A 13 1.24 14.78 -3.25
N GLU A 14 0.79 15.32 -4.38
CA GLU A 14 -0.61 15.27 -4.83
C GLU A 14 -1.09 13.82 -4.98
N GLU A 15 -0.26 12.91 -5.46
CA GLU A 15 -0.63 11.50 -5.60
C GLU A 15 -0.81 10.84 -4.22
N TYR A 16 -0.02 11.22 -3.21
CA TYR A 16 -0.19 10.71 -1.85
C TYR A 16 -1.43 11.27 -1.16
N VAL A 17 -1.80 12.53 -1.43
CA VAL A 17 -3.08 13.11 -0.96
C VAL A 17 -4.26 12.29 -1.51
N GLU A 18 -4.17 11.91 -2.78
CA GLU A 18 -5.20 11.10 -3.43
C GLU A 18 -5.20 9.64 -2.94
N GLN A 19 -4.03 9.05 -2.64
CA GLN A 19 -3.96 7.74 -1.97
C GLN A 19 -4.58 7.77 -0.56
N GLU A 20 -4.27 8.80 0.24
CA GLU A 20 -4.89 8.99 1.57
C GLU A 20 -6.42 9.06 1.44
N TYR A 21 -6.91 9.86 0.49
CA TYR A 21 -8.34 9.97 0.21
C TYR A 21 -8.95 8.62 -0.21
N LEU A 22 -8.32 7.90 -1.15
CA LEU A 22 -8.76 6.58 -1.57
C LEU A 22 -8.95 5.63 -0.39
N PHE A 23 -7.91 5.45 0.42
CA PHE A 23 -7.95 4.48 1.52
C PHE A 23 -8.97 4.86 2.59
N LYS A 24 -9.10 6.16 2.88
CA LYS A 24 -10.14 6.69 3.76
C LYS A 24 -11.54 6.35 3.23
N MET A 25 -11.80 6.62 1.95
CA MET A 25 -13.12 6.40 1.37
C MET A 25 -13.48 4.92 1.26
N LEU A 26 -12.51 4.06 0.92
CA LEU A 26 -12.66 2.62 0.96
C LEU A 26 -13.06 2.17 2.38
N ARG A 27 -12.35 2.64 3.41
CA ARG A 27 -12.60 2.26 4.80
C ARG A 27 -13.98 2.70 5.28
N GLU A 28 -14.42 3.89 4.89
CA GLU A 28 -15.70 4.46 5.31
C GLU A 28 -16.91 3.81 4.63
N ARG A 29 -16.77 3.38 3.36
CA ARG A 29 -17.91 2.97 2.53
C ARG A 29 -17.97 1.47 2.20
N MET A 30 -16.91 0.69 2.46
CA MET A 30 -16.85 -0.73 2.05
C MET A 30 -17.93 -1.64 2.67
N ASN A 31 -18.44 -1.29 3.86
CA ASN A 31 -19.50 -2.09 4.50
C ASN A 31 -20.89 -1.87 3.87
N SER A 32 -21.05 -0.78 3.12
CA SER A 32 -22.34 -0.35 2.56
C SER A 32 -22.39 -0.50 1.04
N THR A 33 -21.25 -0.67 0.37
CA THR A 33 -21.12 -0.68 -1.09
C THR A 33 -20.08 -1.71 -1.51
N ALA A 34 -20.37 -2.45 -2.59
CA ALA A 34 -19.40 -3.37 -3.17
C ALA A 34 -18.14 -2.61 -3.62
N THR A 35 -16.96 -3.19 -3.41
CA THR A 35 -15.69 -2.49 -3.67
C THR A 35 -15.55 -2.05 -5.12
N GLN A 36 -16.03 -2.83 -6.10
CA GLN A 36 -16.00 -2.43 -7.52
C GLN A 36 -16.80 -1.14 -7.76
N GLU A 37 -17.99 -1.05 -7.16
CA GLU A 37 -18.86 0.11 -7.31
C GLU A 37 -18.27 1.35 -6.62
N LEU A 38 -17.60 1.15 -5.49
CA LEU A 38 -16.92 2.20 -4.77
C LEU A 38 -15.73 2.75 -5.57
N LEU A 39 -14.88 1.89 -6.15
CA LEU A 39 -13.78 2.31 -7.03
C LEU A 39 -14.29 3.13 -8.23
N ARG A 40 -15.38 2.67 -8.85
CA ARG A 40 -16.03 3.36 -9.96
C ARG A 40 -16.56 4.74 -9.56
N THR A 41 -17.18 4.85 -8.39
CA THR A 41 -17.71 6.11 -7.87
C THR A 41 -16.56 7.08 -7.55
N LEU A 42 -15.53 6.60 -6.84
CA LEU A 42 -14.38 7.43 -6.44
C LEU A 42 -13.64 8.02 -7.63
N ARG A 43 -13.55 7.30 -8.75
CA ARG A 43 -12.96 7.83 -9.98
C ARG A 43 -13.60 9.15 -10.43
N HIS A 44 -14.88 9.37 -10.16
CA HIS A 44 -15.59 10.61 -10.50
C HIS A 44 -15.49 11.68 -9.39
N GLU A 45 -15.03 11.32 -8.19
CA GLU A 45 -14.85 12.23 -7.03
C GLU A 45 -13.42 12.82 -6.97
N ILE A 46 -12.44 12.14 -7.55
CA ILE A 46 -11.01 12.48 -7.49
C ILE A 46 -10.59 13.57 -8.49
N LEU A 47 -9.53 14.32 -8.16
CA LEU A 47 -8.94 15.31 -9.06
C LEU A 47 -8.46 14.68 -10.37
N ALA A 48 -8.92 15.22 -11.51
CA ALA A 48 -8.55 14.72 -12.84
C ALA A 48 -7.07 14.95 -13.21
N THR A 49 -6.31 15.69 -12.40
CA THR A 49 -4.90 16.04 -12.67
C THR A 49 -3.89 15.01 -12.14
N THR A 50 -4.33 14.06 -11.32
CA THR A 50 -3.46 13.00 -10.77
C THR A 50 -3.57 11.72 -11.59
N LYS A 51 -2.69 10.74 -11.35
CA LYS A 51 -2.76 9.43 -12.02
C LYS A 51 -3.76 8.49 -11.35
N LEU A 52 -4.27 8.82 -10.17
CA LEU A 52 -5.20 7.97 -9.44
C LEU A 52 -6.42 7.53 -10.25
N PRO A 53 -7.11 8.38 -11.04
CA PRO A 53 -8.27 7.93 -11.82
C PRO A 53 -7.95 6.76 -12.78
N MET A 54 -6.76 6.76 -13.40
CA MET A 54 -6.30 5.66 -14.26
C MET A 54 -6.00 4.40 -13.43
N ALA A 55 -5.40 4.56 -12.25
CA ALA A 55 -5.15 3.45 -11.34
C ALA A 55 -6.47 2.83 -10.84
N LEU A 56 -7.50 3.64 -10.54
CA LEU A 56 -8.82 3.16 -10.14
C LEU A 56 -9.51 2.39 -11.26
N GLU A 57 -9.44 2.88 -12.50
CA GLU A 57 -9.99 2.17 -13.66
C GLU A 57 -9.31 0.82 -13.86
N PHE A 58 -7.98 0.78 -13.74
CA PHE A 58 -7.23 -0.48 -13.81
C PHE A 58 -7.62 -1.43 -12.67
N MET A 59 -7.70 -0.95 -11.42
CA MET A 59 -8.12 -1.77 -10.28
C MET A 59 -9.54 -2.30 -10.43
N GLU A 60 -10.48 -1.47 -10.90
CA GLU A 60 -11.86 -1.92 -11.15
C GLU A 60 -11.89 -3.05 -12.18
N SER A 61 -11.13 -2.91 -13.27
CA SER A 61 -11.00 -3.95 -14.30
C SER A 61 -10.35 -5.22 -13.75
N SER A 62 -9.22 -5.09 -13.05
CA SER A 62 -8.48 -6.21 -12.47
C SER A 62 -9.34 -6.97 -11.45
N LEU A 63 -10.04 -6.24 -10.57
CA LEU A 63 -10.90 -6.83 -9.55
C LEU A 63 -12.06 -7.64 -10.16
N LYS A 64 -12.57 -7.26 -11.34
CA LYS A 64 -13.56 -8.07 -12.09
C LYS A 64 -12.98 -9.36 -12.66
N HIS A 65 -11.68 -9.41 -12.94
CA HIS A 65 -11.03 -10.56 -13.57
C HIS A 65 -10.43 -11.52 -12.53
N THR A 66 -9.77 -10.99 -11.50
CA THR A 66 -8.99 -11.79 -10.54
C THR A 66 -9.60 -11.85 -9.15
N GLY A 67 -10.47 -10.89 -8.79
CA GLY A 67 -11.07 -10.82 -7.46
C GLY A 67 -10.14 -10.29 -6.36
N SER A 68 -8.92 -9.85 -6.69
CA SER A 68 -7.94 -9.31 -5.73
C SER A 68 -7.54 -7.86 -6.06
N ILE A 69 -7.57 -6.99 -5.05
CA ILE A 69 -7.03 -5.64 -5.12
C ILE A 69 -5.51 -5.68 -4.96
N ALA A 70 -4.98 -6.57 -4.12
CA ALA A 70 -3.54 -6.69 -3.93
C ALA A 70 -2.80 -7.04 -5.24
N GLU A 71 -3.35 -7.92 -6.06
CA GLU A 71 -2.78 -8.24 -7.39
C GLU A 71 -2.78 -7.03 -8.34
N ALA A 72 -3.85 -6.24 -8.30
CA ALA A 72 -3.93 -5.00 -9.08
C ALA A 72 -2.86 -3.99 -8.61
N MET A 73 -2.72 -3.81 -7.30
CA MET A 73 -1.71 -2.94 -6.70
C MET A 73 -0.28 -3.38 -7.03
N GLU A 74 -0.01 -4.70 -7.00
CA GLU A 74 1.31 -5.25 -7.34
C GLU A 74 1.70 -4.96 -8.79
N THR A 75 0.74 -5.02 -9.71
CA THR A 75 0.94 -4.67 -11.12
C THR A 75 1.29 -3.18 -11.27
N MET A 76 0.76 -2.33 -10.38
CA MET A 76 1.02 -0.90 -10.33
C MET A 76 2.06 -0.52 -9.27
N ASN A 77 3.16 -1.29 -9.16
CA ASN A 77 4.25 -1.04 -8.19
C ASN A 77 4.96 0.32 -8.32
N HIS A 78 4.73 1.04 -9.43
CA HIS A 78 5.19 2.41 -9.65
C HIS A 78 4.28 3.46 -9.03
N TYR A 79 3.09 3.06 -8.57
CA TYR A 79 2.09 3.90 -7.91
C TYR A 79 1.88 3.47 -6.46
N PHE A 80 1.64 2.19 -6.20
CA PHE A 80 1.53 1.67 -4.84
C PHE A 80 2.87 1.09 -4.38
N THR A 81 3.25 1.35 -3.13
CA THR A 81 4.50 0.81 -2.61
C THR A 81 4.38 -0.71 -2.37
N PRO A 82 5.51 -1.43 -2.34
CA PRO A 82 5.49 -2.85 -1.99
C PRO A 82 4.87 -3.09 -0.61
N PHE A 83 5.10 -2.20 0.35
CA PHE A 83 4.48 -2.27 1.67
C PHE A 83 2.95 -2.13 1.60
N GLN A 84 2.44 -1.15 0.84
CA GLN A 84 0.99 -0.97 0.68
C GLN A 84 0.33 -2.22 0.06
N THR A 85 0.98 -2.78 -0.97
CA THR A 85 0.55 -4.02 -1.63
C THR A 85 0.56 -5.21 -0.67
N PHE A 86 1.61 -5.34 0.15
CA PHE A 86 1.74 -6.39 1.16
C PHE A 86 0.62 -6.32 2.20
N ILE A 87 0.34 -5.13 2.74
CA ILE A 87 -0.75 -4.95 3.71
C ILE A 87 -2.10 -5.35 3.11
N MET A 88 -2.40 -4.92 1.87
CA MET A 88 -3.63 -5.33 1.19
C MET A 88 -3.69 -6.85 1.01
N ARG A 89 -2.60 -7.47 0.56
CA ARG A 89 -2.50 -8.92 0.36
C ARG A 89 -2.79 -9.70 1.62
N GLU A 90 -2.21 -9.31 2.75
CA GLU A 90 -2.43 -9.99 4.02
C GLU A 90 -3.88 -9.86 4.51
N ALA A 91 -4.56 -8.76 4.19
CA ALA A 91 -5.96 -8.54 4.54
C ALA A 91 -6.94 -9.29 3.62
N GLU A 92 -6.54 -9.62 2.39
CA GLU A 92 -7.33 -10.42 1.44
C GLU A 92 -7.23 -11.92 1.67
N ARG A 93 -6.33 -12.39 2.55
CA ARG A 93 -6.19 -13.81 2.84
C ARG A 93 -7.43 -14.36 3.54
N GLU A 94 -8.03 -15.40 2.95
CA GLU A 94 -9.19 -16.10 3.54
C GLU A 94 -8.91 -16.75 4.90
N ASP A 95 -7.64 -17.12 5.16
CA ASP A 95 -7.18 -17.69 6.43
C ASP A 95 -6.72 -16.63 7.44
N GLY A 96 -6.74 -15.35 7.04
CA GLY A 96 -6.15 -14.24 7.77
C GLY A 96 -6.96 -13.84 9.00
N LYS A 97 -6.25 -13.60 10.11
CA LYS A 97 -6.80 -12.88 11.28
C LYS A 97 -6.66 -11.36 11.14
N PHE A 98 -6.10 -10.90 10.03
CA PHE A 98 -5.81 -9.51 9.78
C PHE A 98 -7.01 -8.85 9.12
N ASP A 99 -7.62 -7.90 9.84
CA ASP A 99 -8.87 -7.27 9.45
C ASP A 99 -8.66 -6.25 8.31
N TYR A 100 -9.53 -6.31 7.31
CA TYR A 100 -9.45 -5.46 6.12
C TYR A 100 -9.64 -3.96 6.42
N LEU A 101 -10.47 -3.59 7.39
CA LEU A 101 -10.64 -2.18 7.82
C LEU A 101 -9.38 -1.67 8.52
N ILE A 102 -8.72 -2.52 9.31
CA ILE A 102 -7.42 -2.20 9.92
C ILE A 102 -6.36 -2.00 8.82
N ALA A 103 -6.34 -2.85 7.80
CA ALA A 103 -5.43 -2.69 6.67
C ALA A 103 -5.62 -1.34 5.97
N LEU A 104 -6.86 -0.98 5.62
CA LEU A 104 -7.16 0.33 5.03
C LEU A 104 -6.78 1.50 5.94
N GLN A 105 -6.96 1.37 7.26
CA GLN A 105 -6.55 2.39 8.22
C GLN A 105 -5.02 2.57 8.25
N ILE A 106 -4.27 1.47 8.15
CA ILE A 106 -2.82 1.52 8.04
C ILE A 106 -2.41 2.23 6.76
N LEU A 107 -3.01 1.86 5.63
CA LEU A 107 -2.71 2.47 4.33
C LEU A 107 -3.05 3.97 4.28
N GLU A 108 -4.18 4.38 4.85
CA GLU A 108 -4.56 5.78 5.00
C GLU A 108 -3.51 6.57 5.78
N LYS A 109 -3.09 6.07 6.95
CA LYS A 109 -2.11 6.75 7.81
C LYS A 109 -0.71 6.73 7.21
N GLU A 110 -0.35 5.68 6.50
CA GLU A 110 0.92 5.59 5.77
C GLU A 110 0.99 6.66 4.67
N ALA A 111 -0.05 6.79 3.86
CA ALA A 111 -0.16 7.82 2.83
C ALA A 111 -0.12 9.24 3.45
N HIS A 112 -0.84 9.45 4.56
CA HIS A 112 -0.81 10.70 5.30
C HIS A 112 0.62 11.07 5.77
N CYS A 113 1.38 10.11 6.29
CA CYS A 113 2.77 10.34 6.68
C CYS A 113 3.64 10.83 5.51
N ARG A 114 3.36 10.34 4.28
CA ARG A 114 4.05 10.80 3.07
C ARG A 114 3.63 12.21 2.67
N VAL A 115 2.35 12.55 2.82
CA VAL A 115 1.83 13.90 2.57
C VAL A 115 2.51 14.94 3.47
N GLU A 116 2.76 14.57 4.73
CA GLU A 116 3.46 15.38 5.73
C GLU A 116 4.99 15.39 5.57
N GLY A 117 5.53 14.65 4.60
CA GLY A 117 6.98 14.61 4.34
C GLY A 117 7.77 13.90 5.45
N MET A 118 7.20 12.86 6.05
CA MET A 118 7.85 12.09 7.12
C MET A 118 9.23 11.56 6.69
N VAL A 119 10.21 11.74 7.58
CA VAL A 119 11.58 11.25 7.36
C VAL A 119 11.65 9.72 7.34
N PRO A 120 12.65 9.11 6.66
CA PRO A 120 12.74 7.65 6.53
C PRO A 120 12.69 6.88 7.87
N GLN A 121 13.33 7.41 8.92
CA GLN A 121 13.31 6.82 10.27
C GLN A 121 11.88 6.67 10.81
N GLY A 122 11.06 7.70 10.63
CA GLY A 122 9.67 7.70 11.07
C GLY A 122 8.83 6.74 10.24
N MET A 123 9.04 6.72 8.91
CA MET A 123 8.35 5.80 8.02
C MET A 123 8.65 4.34 8.37
N PHE A 124 9.92 4.01 8.61
CA PHE A 124 10.31 2.67 9.05
C PHE A 124 9.61 2.28 10.36
N LEU A 125 9.64 3.16 11.37
CA LEU A 125 9.01 2.88 12.66
C LEU A 125 7.51 2.62 12.49
N TYR A 126 6.83 3.45 11.72
CA TYR A 126 5.41 3.31 11.42
C TYR A 126 5.11 1.96 10.74
N GLN A 127 5.84 1.63 9.67
CA GLN A 127 5.64 0.38 8.92
C GLN A 127 5.96 -0.84 9.78
N PHE A 128 7.06 -0.81 10.54
CA PHE A 128 7.43 -1.89 11.47
C PHE A 128 6.39 -2.10 12.56
N GLU A 129 5.92 -1.02 13.19
CA GLU A 129 4.89 -1.04 14.23
C GLU A 129 3.57 -1.60 13.71
N ALA A 130 3.21 -1.28 12.46
CA ALA A 130 2.06 -1.87 11.79
C ALA A 130 2.21 -3.40 11.62
N LEU A 131 3.38 -3.89 11.21
CA LEU A 131 3.64 -5.34 11.14
C LEU A 131 3.52 -6.00 12.51
N SER A 132 4.20 -5.44 13.52
CA SER A 132 4.25 -6.02 14.87
C SER A 132 2.90 -6.04 15.56
N ARG A 133 2.13 -4.94 15.54
CA ARG A 133 0.84 -4.86 16.23
C ARG A 133 -0.21 -5.79 15.65
N ASN A 134 -0.13 -6.01 14.34
CA ASN A 134 -1.08 -6.86 13.62
C ASN A 134 -0.58 -8.29 13.43
N ARG A 135 0.57 -8.63 14.04
CA ARG A 135 1.18 -9.97 14.01
C ARG A 135 1.39 -10.48 12.58
N LEU A 136 1.75 -9.59 11.68
CA LEU A 136 2.05 -9.92 10.28
C LEU A 136 3.43 -10.58 10.19
N LYS A 137 3.62 -11.42 9.17
CA LYS A 137 4.89 -12.14 8.98
C LYS A 137 6.02 -11.16 8.65
N TYR A 138 7.08 -11.17 9.45
CA TYR A 138 8.23 -10.29 9.26
C TYR A 138 9.05 -10.62 8.01
N GLU A 139 9.11 -11.88 7.58
CA GLU A 139 9.88 -12.27 6.40
C GLU A 139 9.39 -11.51 5.15
N ASP A 140 8.11 -11.62 4.80
CA ASP A 140 7.54 -10.93 3.66
C ASP A 140 7.35 -9.42 3.95
N GLY A 141 6.89 -9.08 5.15
CA GLY A 141 6.62 -7.69 5.54
C GLY A 141 7.86 -6.81 5.49
N LEU A 142 8.98 -7.22 6.11
CA LEU A 142 10.21 -6.43 6.10
C LEU A 142 10.89 -6.42 4.72
N THR A 143 10.64 -7.45 3.89
CA THR A 143 11.06 -7.41 2.48
C THR A 143 10.32 -6.32 1.72
N ALA A 144 9.02 -6.16 1.98
CA ALA A 144 8.20 -5.11 1.39
C ALA A 144 8.63 -3.72 1.86
N VAL A 145 8.85 -3.55 3.18
CA VAL A 145 9.39 -2.31 3.79
C VAL A 145 10.73 -1.94 3.17
N ALA A 146 11.69 -2.88 3.06
CA ALA A 146 13.02 -2.59 2.52
C ALA A 146 13.02 -2.12 1.06
N ARG A 147 11.95 -2.42 0.30
CA ARG A 147 11.79 -2.01 -1.10
C ARG A 147 11.05 -0.69 -1.27
N ASP A 148 10.66 -0.06 -0.17
CA ASP A 148 10.00 1.24 -0.22
C ASP A 148 10.95 2.31 -0.79
N PRO A 149 10.50 3.15 -1.73
CA PRO A 149 11.34 4.15 -2.37
C PRO A 149 11.83 5.27 -1.44
N VAL A 150 11.26 5.39 -0.23
CA VAL A 150 11.75 6.35 0.78
C VAL A 150 13.10 5.94 1.37
N PHE A 151 13.48 4.66 1.27
CA PHE A 151 14.72 4.12 1.83
C PHE A 151 15.84 4.12 0.78
N ASP A 152 16.98 4.69 1.17
CA ASP A 152 18.22 4.53 0.42
C ASP A 152 18.78 3.10 0.53
N ASP A 153 19.88 2.85 -0.17
CA ASP A 153 20.53 1.53 -0.20
C ASP A 153 20.97 1.08 1.20
N THR A 154 21.46 2.00 2.03
CA THR A 154 21.95 1.69 3.38
C THR A 154 20.81 1.25 4.28
N TRP A 155 19.69 1.97 4.24
CA TRP A 155 18.47 1.61 4.95
C TRP A 155 17.90 0.28 4.46
N SER A 156 17.81 0.10 3.14
CA SER A 156 17.28 -1.13 2.54
C SER A 156 18.09 -2.37 2.99
N GLU A 157 19.41 -2.29 2.93
CA GLU A 157 20.30 -3.36 3.40
C GLU A 157 20.16 -3.62 4.90
N TRP A 158 20.06 -2.58 5.72
CA TRP A 158 19.87 -2.69 7.16
C TRP A 158 18.53 -3.36 7.51
N ILE A 159 17.43 -3.00 6.84
CA ILE A 159 16.11 -3.63 7.06
C ILE A 159 16.16 -5.11 6.69
N LEU A 160 16.84 -5.48 5.61
CA LEU A 160 17.01 -6.88 5.20
C LEU A 160 17.93 -7.67 6.14
N LEU A 161 18.88 -7.01 6.81
CA LEU A 161 19.65 -7.59 7.91
C LEU A 161 18.75 -7.83 9.14
N LEU A 162 17.98 -6.83 9.55
CA LEU A 162 17.03 -6.92 10.66
C LEU A 162 16.03 -8.07 10.45
N ARG A 163 15.51 -8.22 9.23
CA ARG A 163 14.61 -9.33 8.84
C ARG A 163 15.19 -10.71 9.16
N ARG A 164 16.50 -10.90 9.12
CA ARG A 164 17.14 -12.20 9.40
C ARG A 164 17.30 -12.49 10.89
N GLN A 165 17.11 -11.49 11.75
CA GLN A 165 17.31 -11.60 13.20
C GLN A 165 16.00 -11.79 13.97
N LEU A 166 14.85 -11.58 13.34
CA LEU A 166 13.51 -11.68 13.90
C LEU A 166 12.80 -12.93 13.37
#